data_AF-A0A0J0ZKZ1-F1
#
_entry.id   AF-A0A0J0ZKZ1-F1
#
_cell.length_a   1.000
_cell.length_b   1.000
_cell.length_c   1.000
_cell.angle_alpha   90.00
_cell.angle_beta   90.00
_cell.angle_gamma   90.00
#
_symmetry.space_group_name_H-M   'P 1'
#
loop_
_entity.id
_entity.type
_entity.pdbx_description
1 polymer ?
#
loop_
_entity_poly.entity_id
_entity_poly.type
_entity_poly.pdbx_seq_one_letter_code
_entity_poly.pdbx_strand_id
1 'polypeptide(L)'
;MQDDISGWTEWNAHFEGIEEISSPSELHGLLTGIVCVTEAPTREEWTQILTTLNVPELNEEALALLTDEAEDVAHALSEDELDYLPMLPDDEHLLQDRVQALSDWCAGVVLGFGLASGHVRTDERELIEHLQDVAAVEFEDSDNDEEGESSYEELYEFVRLIPVSLSIGRKKVTVAESSLLKNFYAKSKTSTVGTADQNIVEMFTPHRPS
;
A
#
# COMPACT_ATOMS: atom_id res chain seq x y z
N MET A 1 -12.01 -2.37 17.72
CA MET A 1 -13.29 -2.04 17.05
C MET A 1 -13.71 -3.31 16.35
N GLN A 2 -14.98 -3.71 16.38
CA GLN A 2 -15.40 -4.96 15.71
C GLN A 2 -15.18 -4.87 14.20
N ASP A 3 -14.76 -5.95 13.58
CA ASP A 3 -14.42 -6.01 12.14
C ASP A 3 -15.56 -5.55 11.21
N ASP A 4 -16.81 -5.85 11.57
CA ASP A 4 -17.98 -5.41 10.82
C ASP A 4 -18.19 -3.89 10.87
N ILE A 5 -17.64 -3.22 11.89
CA ILE A 5 -17.72 -1.77 12.07
C ILE A 5 -16.53 -1.09 11.40
N SER A 6 -15.33 -1.70 11.45
CA SER A 6 -14.14 -1.17 10.79
C SER A 6 -14.15 -1.36 9.28
N GLY A 7 -14.96 -2.29 8.77
CA GLY A 7 -14.95 -2.70 7.36
C GLY A 7 -13.93 -3.79 7.05
N TRP A 8 -13.19 -4.30 8.05
CA TRP A 8 -12.15 -5.32 7.87
C TRP A 8 -12.68 -6.58 7.18
N THR A 9 -13.87 -7.07 7.55
CA THR A 9 -14.44 -8.28 6.94
C THR A 9 -14.64 -8.14 5.43
N GLU A 10 -15.17 -6.99 4.98
CA GLU A 10 -15.37 -6.70 3.56
C GLU A 10 -14.04 -6.50 2.85
N TRP A 11 -13.15 -5.70 3.45
CA TRP A 11 -11.80 -5.46 2.93
C TRP A 11 -11.02 -6.76 2.73
N ASN A 12 -10.96 -7.60 3.76
CA ASN A 12 -10.28 -8.88 3.71
C ASN A 12 -10.86 -9.77 2.61
N ALA A 13 -12.20 -9.88 2.49
CA ALA A 13 -12.83 -10.71 1.47
C ALA A 13 -12.50 -10.29 0.01
N HIS A 14 -12.23 -9.02 -0.23
CA HIS A 14 -11.88 -8.51 -1.56
C HIS A 14 -10.40 -8.64 -1.91
N PHE A 15 -9.51 -8.59 -0.91
CA PHE A 15 -8.06 -8.49 -1.13
C PHE A 15 -7.25 -9.67 -0.59
N GLU A 16 -7.86 -10.61 0.13
CA GLU A 16 -7.18 -11.84 0.54
C GLU A 16 -6.71 -12.65 -0.69
N GLY A 17 -5.49 -13.19 -0.62
CA GLY A 17 -4.95 -14.08 -1.64
C GLY A 17 -4.37 -13.42 -2.89
N ILE A 18 -4.22 -12.09 -2.92
CA ILE A 18 -3.42 -11.40 -3.94
C ILE A 18 -1.93 -11.65 -3.65
N GLU A 19 -1.26 -12.53 -4.40
CA GLU A 19 0.11 -12.95 -4.06
C GLU A 19 1.16 -11.82 -4.02
N GLU A 20 0.99 -10.78 -4.84
CA GLU A 20 1.88 -9.62 -4.90
C GLU A 20 1.69 -8.63 -3.75
N ILE A 21 0.68 -8.85 -2.91
CA ILE A 21 0.39 -8.08 -1.71
C ILE A 21 0.26 -9.09 -0.56
N SER A 22 1.25 -9.11 0.34
CA SER A 22 1.38 -10.13 1.39
C SER A 22 0.10 -10.29 2.23
N SER A 23 -0.61 -9.20 2.49
CA SER A 23 -1.91 -9.21 3.16
C SER A 23 -2.80 -8.01 2.80
N PRO A 24 -4.13 -8.08 3.07
CA PRO A 24 -5.02 -6.93 2.95
C PRO A 24 -4.58 -5.71 3.78
N SER A 25 -3.94 -5.94 4.93
CA SER A 25 -3.35 -4.88 5.76
C SER A 25 -2.17 -4.18 5.07
N GLU A 26 -1.32 -4.92 4.35
CA GLU A 26 -0.25 -4.30 3.53
C GLU A 26 -0.83 -3.38 2.44
N LEU A 27 -1.91 -3.79 1.75
CA LEU A 27 -2.56 -2.94 0.74
C LEU A 27 -3.11 -1.66 1.36
N HIS A 28 -3.77 -1.76 2.52
CA HIS A 28 -4.25 -0.58 3.21
C HIS A 28 -3.09 0.33 3.63
N GLY A 29 -2.00 -0.23 4.16
CA GLY A 29 -0.79 0.53 4.48
C GLY A 29 -0.21 1.24 3.26
N LEU A 30 -0.10 0.55 2.11
CA LEU A 30 0.34 1.10 0.84
C LEU A 30 -0.50 2.32 0.44
N LEU A 31 -1.82 2.18 0.50
CA LEU A 31 -2.77 3.26 0.27
C LEU A 31 -2.55 4.43 1.22
N THR A 32 -2.45 4.19 2.52
CA THR A 32 -2.23 5.23 3.52
C THR A 32 -0.93 5.98 3.24
N GLY A 33 0.16 5.27 2.94
CA GLY A 33 1.46 5.86 2.62
C GLY A 33 1.43 6.74 1.37
N ILE A 34 0.70 6.33 0.33
CA ILE A 34 0.48 7.12 -0.88
C ILE A 34 -0.28 8.41 -0.54
N VAL A 35 -1.42 8.28 0.14
CA VAL A 35 -2.29 9.39 0.51
C VAL A 35 -1.62 10.35 1.50
N CYS A 36 -0.64 9.90 2.29
CA CYS A 36 0.20 10.80 3.08
C CYS A 36 0.89 11.86 2.22
N VAL A 37 1.20 11.57 0.95
CA VAL A 37 1.96 12.47 0.06
C VAL A 37 1.10 13.07 -1.06
N THR A 38 0.13 12.33 -1.58
CA THR A 38 -0.68 12.73 -2.73
C THR A 38 -2.12 13.06 -2.35
N GLU A 39 -2.85 13.67 -3.28
CA GLU A 39 -4.32 13.56 -3.30
C GLU A 39 -4.72 12.09 -3.46
N ALA A 40 -5.96 11.74 -3.08
CA ALA A 40 -6.47 10.38 -3.23
C ALA A 40 -6.39 9.93 -4.70
N PRO A 41 -5.81 8.75 -5.01
CA PRO A 41 -5.72 8.28 -6.39
C PRO A 41 -7.09 7.99 -6.99
N THR A 42 -7.29 8.34 -8.26
CA THR A 42 -8.48 7.89 -8.99
C THR A 42 -8.40 6.40 -9.31
N ARG A 43 -9.53 5.81 -9.69
CA ARG A 43 -9.59 4.43 -10.19
C ARG A 43 -8.56 4.11 -11.29
N GLU A 44 -8.42 4.99 -12.28
CA GLU A 44 -7.45 4.80 -13.37
C GLU A 44 -6.00 4.88 -12.85
N GLU A 45 -5.74 5.72 -11.85
CA GLU A 45 -4.44 5.83 -11.23
C GLU A 45 -4.13 4.59 -10.38
N TRP A 46 -5.10 4.06 -9.63
CA TRP A 46 -4.98 2.79 -8.91
C TRP A 46 -4.62 1.65 -9.84
N THR A 47 -5.30 1.54 -10.99
CA THR A 47 -4.98 0.52 -11.99
C THR A 47 -3.52 0.61 -12.45
N GLN A 48 -3.00 1.83 -12.67
CA GLN A 48 -1.61 2.05 -13.08
C GLN A 48 -0.60 1.78 -11.95
N ILE A 49 -0.93 2.17 -10.71
CA ILE A 49 -0.12 1.92 -9.51
C ILE A 49 0.02 0.41 -9.30
N LEU A 50 -1.09 -0.32 -9.25
CA LEU A 50 -1.12 -1.77 -9.05
C LEU A 50 -0.38 -2.51 -10.17
N THR A 51 -0.56 -2.10 -11.43
CA THR A 51 0.22 -2.64 -12.57
C THR A 51 1.73 -2.42 -12.39
N THR A 52 2.14 -1.29 -11.81
CA THR A 52 3.57 -1.01 -11.53
C THR A 52 4.13 -1.98 -10.50
N LEU A 53 3.32 -2.33 -9.50
CA LEU A 53 3.60 -3.30 -8.44
C LEU A 53 3.39 -4.74 -8.85
N ASN A 54 3.05 -5.00 -10.12
CA ASN A 54 2.77 -6.32 -10.65
C ASN A 54 1.53 -7.01 -10.06
N VAL A 55 0.71 -6.27 -9.32
CA VAL A 55 -0.59 -6.75 -8.81
C VAL A 55 -1.55 -6.98 -9.99
N PRO A 56 -2.26 -8.13 -10.03
CA PRO A 56 -3.27 -8.42 -11.03
C PRO A 56 -4.36 -7.34 -11.10
N GLU A 57 -5.01 -7.24 -12.26
CA GLU A 57 -6.16 -6.34 -12.42
C GLU A 57 -7.27 -6.74 -11.45
N LEU A 58 -7.66 -5.80 -10.59
CA LEU A 58 -8.75 -5.98 -9.65
C LEU A 58 -10.08 -6.02 -10.40
N ASN A 59 -11.04 -6.76 -9.85
CA ASN A 59 -12.42 -6.64 -10.31
C ASN A 59 -12.99 -5.25 -9.96
N GLU A 60 -14.07 -4.89 -10.64
CA GLU A 60 -14.71 -3.58 -10.55
C GLU A 60 -15.14 -3.19 -9.12
N GLU A 61 -15.60 -4.16 -8.32
CA GLU A 61 -16.07 -3.95 -6.95
C GLU A 61 -14.88 -3.70 -6.00
N ALA A 62 -13.83 -4.54 -6.06
CA ALA A 62 -12.61 -4.36 -5.29
C ALA A 62 -11.90 -3.04 -5.64
N LEU A 63 -11.89 -2.66 -6.92
CA LEU A 63 -11.30 -1.41 -7.36
C LEU A 63 -12.11 -0.18 -6.92
N ALA A 64 -13.45 -0.29 -6.83
CA ALA A 64 -14.29 0.74 -6.23
C ALA A 64 -13.97 0.89 -4.74
N LEU A 65 -13.97 -0.22 -3.99
CA LEU A 65 -13.67 -0.24 -2.56
C LEU A 65 -12.31 0.38 -2.24
N LEU A 66 -11.26 0.04 -2.98
CA LEU A 66 -9.93 0.62 -2.83
C LEU A 66 -9.90 2.14 -3.11
N THR A 67 -10.72 2.60 -4.06
CA THR A 67 -10.78 4.02 -4.42
C THR A 67 -11.52 4.80 -3.33
N ASP A 68 -12.66 4.30 -2.87
CA ASP A 68 -13.48 4.92 -1.83
C ASP A 68 -12.70 4.98 -0.51
N GLU A 69 -12.01 3.90 -0.11
CA GLU A 69 -11.16 3.87 1.08
C GLU A 69 -10.02 4.89 1.00
N ALA A 70 -9.46 5.13 -0.20
CA ALA A 70 -8.41 6.14 -0.36
C ALA A 70 -8.92 7.56 -0.13
N GLU A 71 -10.18 7.83 -0.51
CA GLU A 71 -10.86 9.09 -0.25
C GLU A 71 -11.16 9.25 1.25
N ASP A 72 -11.65 8.20 1.91
CA ASP A 72 -11.94 8.19 3.35
C ASP A 72 -10.67 8.39 4.19
N VAL A 73 -9.58 7.69 3.87
CA VAL A 73 -8.28 7.89 4.52
C VAL A 73 -7.75 9.30 4.26
N ALA A 74 -7.90 9.84 3.04
CA ALA A 74 -7.49 11.21 2.75
C ALA A 74 -8.26 12.23 3.60
N HIS A 75 -9.55 11.98 3.83
CA HIS A 75 -10.38 12.79 4.69
C HIS A 75 -9.95 12.71 6.16
N ALA A 76 -9.84 11.50 6.72
CA ALA A 76 -9.45 11.27 8.12
C ALA A 76 -8.07 11.87 8.44
N LEU A 77 -7.10 11.75 7.53
CA LEU A 77 -5.76 12.34 7.71
C LEU A 77 -5.73 13.88 7.61
N SER A 78 -6.81 14.50 7.13
CA SER A 78 -6.96 15.96 7.03
C SER A 78 -7.70 16.58 8.21
N GLU A 79 -8.39 15.78 9.01
CA GLU A 79 -9.17 16.24 10.15
C GLU A 79 -8.29 16.45 11.39
N ASP A 80 -8.68 17.42 12.24
CA ASP A 80 -7.98 17.70 13.50
C ASP A 80 -8.36 16.69 14.61
N GLU A 81 -9.28 15.75 14.35
CA GLU A 81 -9.86 14.85 15.36
C GLU A 81 -9.01 13.61 15.66
N LEU A 82 -7.93 13.36 14.89
CA LEU A 82 -7.01 12.21 15.05
C LEU A 82 -7.74 10.85 15.09
N ASP A 83 -8.78 10.73 14.26
CA ASP A 83 -9.72 9.61 14.20
C ASP A 83 -9.34 8.53 13.18
N TYR A 84 -8.23 8.72 12.44
CA TYR A 84 -7.68 7.72 11.54
C TYR A 84 -7.43 6.38 12.27
N LEU A 85 -7.88 5.30 11.63
CA LEU A 85 -7.69 3.92 12.06
C LEU A 85 -7.09 3.10 10.91
N PRO A 86 -6.05 2.30 11.14
CA PRO A 86 -5.56 1.36 10.14
C PRO A 86 -6.51 0.16 10.01
N MET A 87 -6.72 -0.30 8.78
CA MET A 87 -7.49 -1.51 8.45
C MET A 87 -6.73 -2.77 8.89
N LEU A 88 -7.07 -3.26 10.08
CA LEU A 88 -6.45 -4.40 10.77
C LEU A 88 -7.55 -5.30 11.37
N PRO A 89 -7.25 -6.60 11.61
CA PRO A 89 -8.15 -7.51 12.31
C PRO A 89 -8.35 -7.08 13.77
N ASP A 90 -9.56 -7.30 14.30
CA ASP A 90 -9.95 -6.94 15.66
C ASP A 90 -9.46 -7.89 16.77
N ASP A 91 -9.91 -7.61 18.00
CA ASP A 91 -9.52 -8.34 19.21
C ASP A 91 -10.07 -9.79 19.27
N GLU A 92 -10.97 -10.19 18.36
CA GLU A 92 -11.45 -11.57 18.25
C GLU A 92 -10.46 -12.50 17.52
N HIS A 93 -9.48 -11.92 16.81
CA HIS A 93 -8.40 -12.64 16.14
C HIS A 93 -7.29 -13.07 17.12
N LEU A 94 -6.39 -13.95 16.68
CA LEU A 94 -5.21 -14.30 17.48
C LEU A 94 -4.24 -13.10 17.52
N LEU A 95 -3.57 -12.90 18.66
CA LEU A 95 -2.55 -11.85 18.80
C LEU A 95 -1.47 -11.96 17.71
N GLN A 96 -1.04 -13.19 17.39
CA GLN A 96 -0.09 -13.44 16.31
C GLN A 96 -0.55 -12.86 14.96
N ASP A 97 -1.83 -13.08 14.61
CA ASP A 97 -2.39 -12.62 13.34
C ASP A 97 -2.47 -11.08 13.32
N ARG A 98 -2.85 -10.47 14.45
CA ARG A 98 -2.86 -9.01 14.62
C ARG A 98 -1.46 -8.38 14.51
N VAL A 99 -0.46 -8.98 15.16
CA VAL A 99 0.93 -8.51 15.09
C VAL A 99 1.46 -8.60 13.66
N GLN A 100 1.18 -9.71 12.96
CA GLN A 100 1.56 -9.85 11.56
C GLN A 100 0.86 -8.81 10.67
N ALA A 101 -0.44 -8.59 10.86
CA ALA A 101 -1.19 -7.60 10.11
C ALA A 101 -0.65 -6.17 10.34
N LEU A 102 -0.29 -5.81 11.57
CA LEU A 102 0.32 -4.52 11.89
C LEU A 102 1.71 -4.35 11.24
N SER A 103 2.52 -5.41 11.27
CA SER A 103 3.84 -5.45 10.60
C SER A 103 3.70 -5.23 9.09
N ASP A 104 2.81 -5.98 8.44
CA ASP A 104 2.49 -5.87 7.02
C ASP A 104 1.94 -4.48 6.67
N TRP A 105 1.05 -3.93 7.49
CA TRP A 105 0.52 -2.58 7.30
C TRP A 105 1.65 -1.55 7.36
N CYS A 106 2.59 -1.66 8.31
CA CYS A 106 3.75 -0.75 8.39
C CYS A 106 4.64 -0.85 7.15
N ALA A 107 4.90 -2.08 6.66
CA ALA A 107 5.64 -2.30 5.42
C ALA A 107 4.95 -1.62 4.23
N GLY A 108 3.63 -1.76 4.14
CA GLY A 108 2.79 -1.07 3.16
C GLY A 108 2.95 0.45 3.23
N VAL A 109 2.83 1.07 4.40
CA VAL A 109 2.98 2.54 4.57
C VAL A 109 4.33 3.02 4.07
N VAL A 110 5.41 2.33 4.45
CA VAL A 110 6.77 2.69 4.02
C VAL A 110 6.90 2.58 2.51
N LEU A 111 6.38 1.51 1.91
CA LEU A 111 6.37 1.31 0.45
C LEU A 111 5.60 2.43 -0.26
N GLY A 112 4.36 2.69 0.17
CA GLY A 112 3.49 3.70 -0.45
C GLY A 112 4.06 5.10 -0.37
N PHE A 113 4.55 5.48 0.81
CA PHE A 113 5.19 6.78 1.02
C PHE A 113 6.45 6.94 0.16
N GLY A 114 7.27 5.88 0.07
CA GLY A 114 8.47 5.85 -0.77
C GLY A 114 8.15 6.04 -2.25
N LEU A 115 7.14 5.33 -2.76
CA LEU A 115 6.71 5.41 -4.16
C LEU A 115 6.13 6.78 -4.53
N ALA A 116 5.43 7.43 -3.60
CA ALA A 116 4.74 8.70 -3.80
C ALA A 116 5.65 9.95 -3.83
N SER A 117 6.95 9.80 -3.56
CA SER A 117 8.06 10.76 -3.81
C SER A 117 9.08 10.84 -2.68
N GLY A 118 8.91 10.07 -1.59
CA GLY A 118 9.96 9.72 -0.63
C GLY A 118 10.83 10.85 -0.05
N HIS A 119 10.47 12.12 -0.22
CA HIS A 119 11.16 13.22 0.45
C HIS A 119 10.67 13.27 1.89
N VAL A 120 11.41 12.53 2.72
CA VAL A 120 11.31 12.53 4.17
C VAL A 120 11.81 13.87 4.68
N ARG A 121 10.95 14.64 5.36
CA ARG A 121 11.33 15.84 6.09
C ARG A 121 12.22 15.45 7.27
N THR A 122 13.04 16.37 7.76
CA THR A 122 14.03 16.08 8.82
C THR A 122 13.40 15.48 10.08
N ASP A 123 12.19 15.93 10.42
CA ASP A 123 11.38 15.51 11.57
C ASP A 123 10.59 14.21 11.34
N GLU A 124 10.48 13.73 10.11
CA GLU A 124 9.76 12.50 9.78
C GLU A 124 10.68 11.27 9.71
N ARG A 125 11.99 11.46 9.68
CA ARG A 125 12.93 10.34 9.49
C ARG A 125 12.79 9.29 10.59
N GLU A 126 12.68 9.75 11.83
CA GLU A 126 12.46 8.89 12.98
C GLU A 126 11.12 8.14 12.89
N LEU A 127 10.06 8.79 12.39
CA LEU A 127 8.76 8.13 12.21
C LEU A 127 8.82 7.00 11.17
N ILE A 128 9.54 7.22 10.06
CA ILE A 128 9.74 6.19 9.04
C ILE A 128 10.63 5.06 9.58
N GLU A 129 11.69 5.38 10.34
CA GLU A 129 12.53 4.38 11.01
C GLU A 129 11.70 3.51 11.96
N HIS A 130 10.81 4.11 12.77
CA HIS A 130 9.90 3.36 13.63
C HIS A 130 8.95 2.43 12.87
N LEU A 131 8.36 2.87 11.76
CA LEU A 131 7.52 1.99 10.92
C LEU A 131 8.34 0.82 10.35
N GLN A 132 9.60 1.05 9.98
CA GLN A 132 10.49 -0.01 9.49
C GLN A 132 10.84 -1.01 10.59
N ASP A 133 11.05 -0.55 11.82
CA ASP A 133 11.29 -1.41 12.98
C ASP A 133 10.06 -2.29 13.26
N VAL A 134 8.85 -1.72 13.21
CA VAL A 134 7.60 -2.48 13.38
C VAL A 134 7.36 -3.48 12.24
N ALA A 135 7.65 -3.09 11.00
CA ALA A 135 7.57 -3.97 9.84
C ALA A 135 8.56 -5.15 9.89
N ALA A 136 9.53 -5.12 10.81
CA ALA A 136 10.50 -6.19 11.03
C ALA A 136 10.22 -7.00 12.31
N VAL A 137 9.10 -6.73 13.01
CA VAL A 137 8.72 -7.49 14.20
C VAL A 137 8.38 -8.92 13.82
N GLU A 138 8.97 -9.86 14.57
CA GLU A 138 8.65 -11.29 14.52
C GLU A 138 7.92 -11.66 15.81
N PHE A 139 6.85 -12.42 15.71
CA PHE A 139 6.08 -12.90 16.87
C PHE A 139 6.66 -14.20 17.42
N GLU A 140 6.91 -14.26 18.73
CA GLU A 140 7.34 -15.47 19.42
C GLU A 140 6.19 -16.08 20.24
N ASP A 141 6.15 -17.41 20.37
CA ASP A 141 5.13 -18.10 21.19
C ASP A 141 5.08 -17.61 22.65
N SER A 142 6.20 -17.07 23.16
CA SER A 142 6.27 -16.47 24.50
C SER A 142 5.52 -15.15 24.63
N ASP A 143 5.22 -14.48 23.51
CA ASP A 143 4.50 -13.20 23.49
C ASP A 143 2.99 -13.41 23.60
N ASN A 144 2.50 -14.65 23.52
CA ASN A 144 1.08 -14.99 23.60
C ASN A 144 0.57 -15.01 25.05
N ASP A 145 0.64 -13.86 25.71
CA ASP A 145 0.16 -13.62 27.07
C ASP A 145 -0.46 -12.20 27.23
N GLU A 146 -0.89 -11.87 28.45
CA GLU A 146 -1.52 -10.56 28.74
C GLU A 146 -0.53 -9.38 28.57
N GLU A 147 0.77 -9.60 28.72
CA GLU A 147 1.80 -8.56 28.53
C GLU A 147 2.01 -8.28 27.03
N GLY A 148 1.98 -9.33 26.19
CA GLY A 148 1.99 -9.20 24.73
C GLY A 148 0.77 -8.46 24.19
N GLU A 149 -0.43 -8.74 24.71
CA GLU A 149 -1.66 -8.01 24.34
C GLU A 149 -1.55 -6.51 24.67
N SER A 150 -1.08 -6.19 25.88
CA SER A 150 -0.87 -4.79 26.28
C SER A 150 0.20 -4.10 25.42
N SER A 151 1.27 -4.82 25.07
CA SER A 151 2.36 -4.29 24.24
C SER A 151 1.89 -4.02 22.81
N TYR A 152 1.05 -4.90 22.27
CA TYR A 152 0.43 -4.72 20.96
C TYR A 152 -0.46 -3.47 20.93
N GLU A 153 -1.33 -3.27 21.92
CA GLU A 153 -2.20 -2.10 22.00
C GLU A 153 -1.39 -0.78 22.06
N GLU A 154 -0.32 -0.75 22.87
CA GLU A 154 0.58 0.41 22.93
C GLU A 154 1.28 0.67 21.58
N LEU A 155 1.73 -0.39 20.92
CA LEU A 155 2.39 -0.31 19.62
C LEU A 155 1.43 0.16 18.52
N TYR A 156 0.23 -0.42 18.48
CA TYR A 156 -0.85 -0.05 17.56
C TYR A 156 -1.21 1.43 17.71
N GLU A 157 -1.41 1.91 18.93
CA GLU A 157 -1.76 3.31 19.22
C GLU A 157 -0.64 4.27 18.79
N PHE A 158 0.61 3.90 19.00
CA PHE A 158 1.74 4.69 18.52
C PHE A 158 1.79 4.73 16.99
N VAL A 159 1.69 3.56 16.35
CA VAL A 159 1.81 3.41 14.90
C VAL A 159 0.68 4.14 14.15
N ARG A 160 -0.57 4.07 14.62
CA ARG A 160 -1.70 4.72 13.93
C ARG A 160 -1.58 6.25 13.87
N LEU A 161 -0.80 6.86 14.77
CA LEU A 161 -0.56 8.31 14.77
C LEU A 161 0.53 8.75 13.79
N ILE A 162 1.31 7.81 13.24
CA ILE A 162 2.40 8.13 12.32
C ILE A 162 1.87 8.70 10.99
N PRO A 163 0.90 8.08 10.28
CA PRO A 163 0.34 8.66 9.05
C PRO A 163 -0.23 10.06 9.22
N VAL A 164 -0.87 10.31 10.36
CA VAL A 164 -1.41 11.63 10.69
C VAL A 164 -0.25 12.63 10.80
N SER A 165 0.80 12.27 11.54
CA SER A 165 2.01 13.09 11.67
C SER A 165 2.71 13.34 10.32
N LEU A 166 2.81 12.33 9.45
CA LEU A 166 3.38 12.44 8.10
C LEU A 166 2.55 13.36 7.18
N SER A 167 1.24 13.42 7.39
CA SER A 167 0.30 14.24 6.62
C SER A 167 0.26 15.70 7.08
N ILE A 168 0.47 15.96 8.37
CA ILE A 168 0.39 17.32 8.94
C ILE A 168 1.37 18.27 8.24
N GLY A 169 0.84 19.42 7.80
CA GLY A 169 1.61 20.49 7.17
C GLY A 169 2.20 20.14 5.80
N ARG A 170 1.87 18.96 5.25
CA ARG A 170 2.33 18.51 3.94
C ARG A 170 1.35 18.97 2.87
N LYS A 171 1.84 19.73 1.89
CA LYS A 171 1.06 20.05 0.69
C LYS A 171 0.95 18.79 -0.16
N LYS A 172 -0.27 18.26 -0.29
CA LYS A 172 -0.58 17.13 -1.18
C LYS A 172 -0.35 17.53 -2.64
N VAL A 173 0.16 16.60 -3.44
CA VAL A 173 0.35 16.75 -4.89
C VAL A 173 -0.56 15.78 -5.62
N THR A 174 -0.88 16.05 -6.89
CA THR A 174 -1.60 15.06 -7.68
C THR A 174 -0.76 13.80 -7.89
N VAL A 175 -1.39 12.64 -8.03
CA VAL A 175 -0.67 11.37 -8.30
C VAL A 175 0.14 11.46 -9.61
N ALA A 176 -0.39 12.14 -10.62
CA ALA A 176 0.32 12.43 -11.88
C ALA A 176 1.63 13.24 -11.71
N GLU A 177 1.70 14.14 -10.71
CA GLU A 177 2.89 14.96 -10.43
C GLU A 177 3.92 14.21 -9.55
N SER A 178 3.48 13.18 -8.85
CA SER A 178 4.32 12.34 -7.97
C SER A 178 5.35 11.49 -8.74
N SER A 179 6.13 10.66 -8.04
CA SER A 179 7.00 9.66 -8.68
C SER A 179 6.29 8.34 -9.04
N LEU A 180 5.07 8.10 -8.55
CA LEU A 180 4.31 6.86 -8.77
C LEU A 180 4.19 6.54 -10.26
N LEU A 181 3.60 7.46 -11.02
CA LEU A 181 3.30 7.23 -12.44
C LEU A 181 4.49 7.50 -13.37
N LYS A 182 5.51 8.25 -12.92
CA LYS A 182 6.76 8.41 -13.71
C LYS A 182 7.40 7.05 -13.98
N ASN A 183 7.38 6.16 -12.98
CA ASN A 183 7.90 4.80 -13.10
C ASN A 183 6.99 3.93 -13.98
N PHE A 184 5.67 4.06 -13.87
CA PHE A 184 4.71 3.39 -14.75
C PHE A 184 4.97 3.71 -16.23
N TYR A 185 5.08 5.00 -16.58
CA TYR A 185 5.34 5.42 -17.96
C TYR A 185 6.72 4.96 -18.47
N ALA A 186 7.72 4.85 -17.60
CA ALA A 186 9.02 4.28 -17.95
C ALA A 186 8.95 2.76 -18.21
N LYS A 187 8.22 2.00 -17.37
CA LYS A 187 8.00 0.55 -17.51
C LYS A 187 7.20 0.24 -18.78
N SER A 188 6.12 1.01 -19.03
CA SER A 188 5.26 0.90 -20.23
C SER A 188 5.99 1.22 -21.54
N LYS A 189 6.87 2.23 -21.55
CA LYS A 189 7.73 2.51 -22.73
C LYS A 189 8.73 1.39 -23.02
N THR A 190 9.18 0.67 -21.99
CA THR A 190 10.15 -0.43 -22.17
C THR A 190 9.46 -1.71 -22.68
N SER A 191 8.25 -2.01 -22.21
CA SER A 191 7.46 -3.17 -22.68
C SER A 191 6.91 -3.01 -24.09
N THR A 192 6.59 -1.78 -24.52
CA THR A 192 6.15 -1.49 -25.91
C THR A 192 7.28 -1.56 -26.93
N VAL A 193 8.53 -1.29 -26.55
CA VAL A 193 9.70 -1.41 -27.45
C VAL A 193 10.12 -2.88 -27.61
N GLY A 194 10.02 -3.71 -26.57
CA GLY A 194 10.38 -5.14 -26.64
C GLY A 194 9.46 -6.01 -27.51
N THR A 195 8.23 -5.56 -27.80
CA THR A 195 7.26 -6.28 -28.64
C THR A 195 7.34 -5.91 -30.12
N ALA A 196 7.94 -4.77 -30.48
CA ALA A 196 8.09 -4.32 -31.87
C ALA A 196 9.22 -5.06 -32.62
N ASP A 197 10.27 -5.49 -31.92
CA ASP A 197 11.45 -6.12 -32.54
C ASP A 197 11.29 -7.60 -32.89
N GLN A 198 10.21 -8.28 -32.47
CA GLN A 198 9.98 -9.70 -32.78
C GLN A 198 9.20 -9.96 -34.08
N ASN A 199 8.72 -8.92 -34.77
CA ASN A 199 7.84 -9.08 -35.95
C ASN A 199 8.49 -8.81 -37.31
N ILE A 200 9.82 -8.67 -37.40
CA ILE A 200 10.52 -8.53 -38.68
C ILE A 200 11.43 -9.75 -38.89
N VAL A 201 10.85 -10.86 -39.33
CA VAL A 201 11.60 -11.94 -39.98
C VAL A 201 11.40 -11.77 -41.49
N GLU A 202 12.35 -11.10 -42.13
CA GLU A 202 12.42 -10.96 -43.59
C GLU A 202 12.41 -12.33 -44.27
N MET A 203 11.39 -12.60 -45.08
CA MET A 203 11.33 -13.80 -45.92
C MET A 203 12.35 -13.73 -47.06
N PHE A 204 13.57 -14.20 -46.82
CA PHE A 204 14.58 -14.40 -47.85
C PHE A 204 14.22 -15.62 -48.72
N THR A 205 13.84 -15.39 -49.98
CA THR A 205 13.67 -16.45 -50.98
C THR A 205 14.92 -16.57 -51.86
N PRO A 206 15.73 -17.64 -51.78
CA PRO A 206 16.94 -17.76 -52.59
C PRO A 206 16.57 -18.22 -54.01
N HIS A 207 16.90 -17.39 -55.01
CA HIS A 207 16.86 -17.78 -56.42
C HIS A 207 17.89 -18.88 -56.70
N ARG A 208 17.41 -19.98 -57.29
CA ARG A 208 18.23 -21.10 -57.79
C ARG A 208 18.57 -20.86 -59.26
N PRO A 209 19.85 -20.75 -59.68
CA PRO A 209 20.20 -20.87 -61.08
C PRO A 209 20.36 -22.36 -61.47
N SER A 210 20.00 -22.65 -62.72
CA SER A 210 20.08 -23.95 -63.41
C SER A 210 21.49 -24.48 -63.54
#